data_AF-A0A4Q3YJA0-F1
#
_entry.id   AF-A0A4Q3YJA0-F1
#
_cell.length_a   1.000
_cell.length_b   1.000
_cell.length_c   1.000
_cell.angle_alpha   90.00
_cell.angle_beta   90.00
_cell.angle_gamma   90.00
#
_symmetry.space_group_name_H-M   'P 1'
#
loop_
_entity.id
_entity.type
_entity.pdbx_description
1 polymer ?
#
loop_
_entity_poly.entity_id
_entity_poly.type
_entity_poly.pdbx_seq_one_letter_code
_entity_poly.pdbx_strand_id
1 'polypeptide(L)'
;MKMKTALVAAFVAGMPMVSSAFTLDAAGYSGAEVSLNPVSVFVPGYGELIFEAAPGSTLVVNSAYENDNGFGGPSLNFDQNESVKITFNGLEPLNVDFDFVGLSAGENFIVQKDLFTPQAYLITFQGAGDGAGLYAISWNTQCVPEPTSAMLGFFGAAVFAFRRRR
;
A
#
# COMPACT_ATOMS: atom_id res chain seq x y z
N MET A 1 -29.15 -42.60 21.83
CA MET A 1 -29.29 -41.30 21.12
C MET A 1 -28.35 -40.28 21.77
N LYS A 2 -27.76 -39.38 20.96
CA LYS A 2 -26.87 -38.25 21.33
C LYS A 2 -25.42 -38.68 21.63
N MET A 3 -24.34 -38.10 21.08
CA MET A 3 -24.08 -36.82 20.41
C MET A 3 -23.26 -37.06 19.12
N LYS A 4 -23.66 -36.43 18.01
CA LYS A 4 -22.84 -36.28 16.78
C LYS A 4 -22.92 -34.82 16.35
N THR A 5 -22.27 -33.92 17.08
CA THR A 5 -22.41 -32.47 16.83
C THR A 5 -21.18 -31.64 17.16
N ALA A 6 -19.97 -32.21 17.10
CA ALA A 6 -18.73 -31.47 17.32
C ALA A 6 -17.89 -31.25 16.04
N LEU A 7 -18.18 -31.96 14.94
CA LEU A 7 -17.33 -31.92 13.73
C LEU A 7 -17.68 -30.79 12.75
N VAL A 8 -18.87 -30.19 12.86
CA VAL A 8 -19.37 -29.21 11.87
C VAL A 8 -18.89 -27.78 12.13
N ALA A 9 -18.47 -27.46 13.37
CA ALA A 9 -18.02 -26.11 13.72
C ALA A 9 -16.63 -25.74 13.16
N ALA A 10 -15.77 -26.72 12.86
CA ALA A 10 -14.40 -26.45 12.40
C ALA A 10 -14.30 -26.14 10.89
N PHE A 11 -15.31 -26.49 10.09
CA PHE A 11 -15.28 -26.26 8.64
C PHE A 11 -15.78 -24.86 8.22
N VAL A 12 -16.43 -24.12 9.13
CA VAL A 12 -16.92 -22.75 8.86
C VAL A 12 -15.84 -21.69 9.12
N ALA A 13 -14.79 -22.02 9.87
CA ALA A 13 -13.68 -21.10 10.17
C ALA A 13 -12.67 -20.92 9.00
N GLY A 14 -12.87 -21.63 7.89
CA GLY A 14 -12.01 -21.61 6.71
C GLY A 14 -12.65 -20.92 5.51
N MET A 15 -13.54 -19.95 5.70
CA MET A 15 -13.93 -19.10 4.58
C MET A 15 -12.66 -18.38 4.10
N PRO A 16 -12.21 -18.56 2.84
CA PRO A 16 -11.16 -17.73 2.29
C PRO A 16 -11.69 -16.30 2.33
N MET A 17 -11.22 -15.51 3.29
CA MET A 17 -11.32 -14.07 3.19
C MET A 17 -10.66 -13.71 1.86
N VAL A 18 -11.46 -13.20 0.93
CA VAL A 18 -11.01 -12.80 -0.41
C VAL A 18 -10.09 -11.60 -0.23
N SER A 19 -8.80 -11.86 0.04
CA SER A 19 -7.81 -10.82 0.15
C SER A 19 -7.68 -10.12 -1.19
N SER A 20 -7.84 -8.80 -1.19
CA SER A 20 -7.61 -7.95 -2.35
C SER A 20 -6.30 -7.17 -2.12
N ALA A 21 -5.44 -7.21 -3.13
CA ALA A 21 -4.22 -6.42 -3.21
C ALA A 21 -4.40 -5.39 -4.32
N PHE A 22 -3.94 -4.18 -4.08
CA PHE A 22 -4.07 -3.06 -5.01
C PHE A 22 -2.71 -2.43 -5.23
N THR A 23 -2.49 -1.98 -6.46
CA THR A 23 -1.33 -1.17 -6.84
C THR A 23 -1.85 -0.01 -7.69
N LEU A 24 -1.41 1.19 -7.34
CA LEU A 24 -1.55 2.37 -8.19
C LEU A 24 -0.16 2.80 -8.60
N ASP A 25 0.12 2.78 -9.90
CA ASP A 25 1.37 3.26 -10.48
C ASP A 25 1.11 4.43 -11.43
N ALA A 26 2.16 5.19 -11.70
CA ALA A 26 2.13 6.27 -12.67
C ALA A 26 2.36 5.77 -14.11
N ALA A 27 2.69 4.49 -14.34
CA ALA A 27 3.03 3.94 -15.66
C ALA A 27 1.87 4.06 -16.68
N GLY A 28 0.62 4.06 -16.20
CA GLY A 28 -0.57 4.26 -17.02
C GLY A 28 -0.93 5.73 -17.32
N TYR A 29 -0.27 6.71 -16.69
CA TYR A 29 -0.58 8.12 -16.87
C TYR A 29 0.16 8.71 -18.08
N SER A 30 -0.59 9.34 -18.99
CA SER A 30 -0.04 9.92 -20.22
C SER A 30 0.07 11.46 -20.19
N GLY A 31 -0.36 12.09 -19.09
CA GLY A 31 -0.19 13.53 -18.87
C GLY A 31 1.15 13.87 -18.23
N ALA A 32 1.57 15.12 -18.34
CA ALA A 32 2.77 15.65 -17.66
C ALA A 32 2.46 16.34 -16.32
N GLU A 33 1.24 16.84 -16.16
CA GLU A 33 0.82 17.59 -14.97
C GLU A 33 -0.55 17.11 -14.51
N VAL A 34 -0.79 17.23 -13.20
CA VAL A 34 -2.08 17.03 -12.56
C VAL A 34 -2.53 18.39 -12.01
N SER A 35 -3.27 19.12 -12.82
CA SER A 35 -3.67 20.52 -12.56
C SER A 35 -4.76 20.69 -11.49
N LEU A 36 -5.26 19.59 -10.93
CA LEU A 36 -6.24 19.59 -9.84
C LEU A 36 -5.52 19.27 -8.53
N ASN A 37 -5.64 20.16 -7.54
CA ASN A 37 -5.18 19.93 -6.18
C ASN A 37 -6.34 20.20 -5.20
N PRO A 38 -6.88 19.18 -4.51
CA PRO A 38 -6.46 17.78 -4.56
C PRO A 38 -6.87 17.07 -5.86
N VAL A 39 -6.13 16.03 -6.24
CA VAL A 39 -6.51 15.07 -7.28
C VAL A 39 -7.08 13.81 -6.64
N SER A 40 -8.16 13.28 -7.21
CA SER A 40 -8.73 11.98 -6.82
C SER A 40 -8.55 10.98 -7.95
N VAL A 41 -8.05 9.79 -7.61
CA VAL A 41 -7.87 8.66 -8.51
C VAL A 41 -8.77 7.52 -8.02
N PHE A 42 -9.74 7.14 -8.85
CA PHE A 42 -10.60 5.99 -8.56
C PHE A 42 -9.86 4.69 -8.88
N VAL A 43 -9.73 3.81 -7.87
CA VAL A 43 -9.15 2.48 -7.98
C VAL A 43 -10.27 1.44 -7.97
N PRO A 44 -10.56 0.78 -9.11
CA PRO A 44 -11.63 -0.20 -9.21
C PRO A 44 -11.51 -1.31 -8.16
N GLY A 45 -12.60 -1.56 -7.41
CA GLY A 45 -12.63 -2.57 -6.36
C GLY A 45 -12.11 -2.11 -4.99
N TYR A 46 -11.54 -0.90 -4.90
CA TYR A 46 -11.07 -0.33 -3.65
C TYR A 46 -11.87 0.90 -3.21
N GLY A 47 -11.91 1.94 -4.05
CA GLY A 47 -12.37 3.28 -3.67
C GLY A 47 -11.50 4.35 -4.31
N GLU A 48 -11.37 5.49 -3.65
CA GLU A 48 -10.56 6.61 -4.16
C GLU A 48 -9.25 6.76 -3.39
N LEU A 49 -8.18 7.13 -4.10
CA LEU A 49 -6.96 7.70 -3.51
C LEU A 49 -6.93 9.18 -3.84
N ILE A 50 -6.76 10.00 -2.81
CA ILE A 50 -6.72 11.46 -2.94
C ILE A 50 -5.29 11.92 -2.67
N PHE A 51 -4.71 12.67 -3.60
CA PHE A 51 -3.41 13.28 -3.46
C PHE A 51 -3.58 14.79 -3.32
N GLU A 52 -2.98 15.35 -2.28
CA GLU A 52 -3.05 16.77 -1.96
C GLU A 52 -1.64 17.31 -1.78
N ALA A 53 -1.22 18.17 -2.71
CA ALA A 53 0.05 18.90 -2.58
C ALA A 53 -0.12 20.10 -1.65
N ALA A 54 1.00 20.65 -1.19
CA ALA A 54 1.00 21.89 -0.41
C ALA A 54 0.23 23.02 -1.15
N PRO A 55 -0.41 23.96 -0.42
CA PRO A 55 -1.12 25.07 -1.04
C PRO A 55 -0.21 25.89 -1.97
N GLY A 56 -0.62 26.02 -3.23
CA GLY A 56 0.16 26.71 -4.26
C GLY A 56 1.12 25.83 -5.07
N SER A 57 1.28 24.55 -4.69
CA SER A 57 2.01 23.56 -5.48
C SER A 57 1.10 22.84 -6.48
N THR A 58 1.70 22.35 -7.57
CA THR A 58 1.04 21.52 -8.58
C THR A 58 1.70 20.16 -8.59
N LEU A 59 0.91 19.09 -8.62
CA LEU A 59 1.43 17.73 -8.75
C LEU A 59 1.89 17.51 -10.19
N VAL A 60 3.14 17.10 -10.36
CA VAL A 60 3.76 16.87 -11.68
C VAL A 60 4.05 15.39 -11.82
N VAL A 61 3.73 14.80 -12.98
CA VAL A 61 4.12 13.42 -13.31
C VAL A 61 5.15 13.47 -14.41
N ASN A 62 6.37 13.04 -14.11
CA ASN A 62 7.46 13.04 -15.06
C ASN A 62 8.29 11.75 -14.93
N SER A 63 9.21 11.57 -15.87
CA SER A 63 9.96 10.32 -16.05
C SER A 63 11.45 10.55 -16.30
N ALA A 64 11.97 11.68 -15.80
CA ALA A 64 13.32 12.14 -16.10
C ALA A 64 13.97 12.72 -14.84
N TYR A 65 14.50 11.84 -13.99
CA TYR A 65 15.41 12.23 -12.92
C TYR A 65 16.84 12.10 -13.43
N GLU A 66 17.62 13.18 -13.35
CA GLU A 66 18.96 13.26 -13.94
C GLU A 66 19.96 12.24 -13.35
N ASN A 67 19.67 11.75 -12.14
CA ASN A 67 20.50 10.83 -11.36
C ASN A 67 20.34 9.34 -11.71
N ASP A 68 19.29 8.93 -12.42
CA ASP A 68 18.84 7.52 -12.39
C ASP A 68 19.28 6.65 -13.58
N ASN A 69 20.23 7.11 -14.41
CA ASN A 69 20.81 6.34 -15.54
C ASN A 69 19.75 5.61 -16.42
N GLY A 70 18.51 6.11 -16.48
CA GLY A 70 17.45 5.57 -17.32
C GLY A 70 16.32 4.80 -16.65
N PHE A 71 16.00 4.98 -15.35
CA PHE A 71 14.63 4.67 -14.92
C PHE A 71 13.67 5.69 -15.57
N GLY A 72 13.17 5.35 -16.76
CA GLY A 72 12.30 6.21 -17.58
C GLY A 72 10.81 6.02 -17.32
N GLY A 73 10.43 5.44 -16.18
CA GLY A 73 9.02 5.28 -15.81
C GLY A 73 8.43 6.60 -15.32
N PRO A 74 7.20 6.98 -15.72
CA PRO A 74 6.51 8.11 -15.11
C PRO A 74 6.32 7.86 -13.61
N SER A 75 6.42 8.93 -12.83
CA SER A 75 6.27 8.93 -11.37
C SER A 75 5.82 10.31 -10.91
N LEU A 76 5.19 10.39 -9.75
CA LEU A 76 4.82 11.67 -9.16
C LEU A 76 6.08 12.35 -8.62
N ASN A 77 6.46 13.47 -9.23
CA ASN A 77 7.66 14.23 -8.88
C ASN A 77 7.46 15.00 -7.57
N PHE A 78 8.53 15.08 -6.78
CA PHE A 78 8.62 15.88 -5.58
C PHE A 78 9.78 16.87 -5.72
N ASP A 79 9.48 18.14 -5.53
CA ASP A 79 10.49 19.18 -5.34
C ASP A 79 11.12 19.08 -3.95
N GLN A 80 12.29 19.71 -3.78
CA GLN A 80 12.99 19.74 -2.51
C GLN A 80 12.10 20.26 -1.36
N ASN A 81 11.99 19.47 -0.28
CA ASN A 81 11.13 19.73 0.88
C ASN A 81 9.63 19.80 0.57
N GLU A 82 9.20 19.28 -0.58
CA GLU A 82 7.78 19.13 -0.89
C GLU A 82 7.17 18.00 -0.06
N SER A 83 5.93 18.22 0.36
CA SER A 83 5.11 17.21 1.00
C SER A 83 3.81 17.02 0.23
N VAL A 84 3.45 15.76 0.00
CA VAL A 84 2.17 15.35 -0.56
C VAL A 84 1.44 14.49 0.46
N LYS A 85 0.19 14.86 0.74
CA LYS A 85 -0.71 14.06 1.57
C LYS A 85 -1.48 13.10 0.67
N ILE A 86 -1.42 11.82 0.98
CA ILE A 86 -2.16 10.77 0.29
C ILE A 86 -3.20 10.21 1.23
N THR A 87 -4.47 10.31 0.85
CA THR A 87 -5.61 9.82 1.63
C THR A 87 -6.27 8.64 0.94
N PHE A 88 -6.40 7.56 1.69
CA PHE A 88 -7.08 6.34 1.28
C PHE A 88 -8.57 6.44 1.64
N ASN A 89 -9.41 6.69 0.64
CA ASN A 89 -10.86 6.88 0.81
C ASN A 89 -11.64 5.62 0.38
N GLY A 90 -11.19 4.47 0.87
CA GLY A 90 -11.79 3.16 0.64
C GLY A 90 -11.88 2.34 1.93
N LEU A 91 -11.78 1.02 1.79
CA LEU A 91 -11.56 0.16 2.96
C LEU A 91 -10.20 0.46 3.61
N GLU A 92 -10.06 0.14 4.89
CA GLU A 92 -8.82 0.38 5.63
C GLU A 92 -7.62 -0.26 4.91
N PRO A 93 -6.61 0.53 4.53
CA PRO A 93 -5.43 0.02 3.87
C PRO A 93 -4.48 -0.61 4.90
N LEU A 94 -4.08 -1.84 4.63
CA LEU A 94 -3.12 -2.63 5.40
C LEU A 94 -1.87 -2.85 4.56
N ASN A 95 -0.72 -3.03 5.21
CA ASN A 95 0.58 -3.27 4.56
C ASN A 95 0.87 -2.27 3.43
N VAL A 96 0.63 -0.97 3.70
CA VAL A 96 0.87 0.09 2.71
C VAL A 96 2.36 0.23 2.47
N ASP A 97 2.75 0.18 1.21
CA ASP A 97 4.12 0.35 0.74
C ASP A 97 4.20 1.41 -0.37
N PHE A 98 5.31 2.14 -0.38
CA PHE A 98 5.55 3.26 -1.29
C PHE A 98 6.88 3.05 -2.01
N ASP A 99 6.82 2.91 -3.33
CA ASP A 99 7.99 2.72 -4.18
C ASP A 99 8.47 4.06 -4.71
N PHE A 100 9.72 4.40 -4.37
CA PHE A 100 10.36 5.65 -4.80
C PHE A 100 11.47 5.39 -5.84
N VAL A 101 11.67 6.36 -6.73
CA VAL A 101 12.68 6.35 -7.80
C VAL A 101 13.41 7.69 -7.85
N GLY A 102 14.57 7.74 -8.49
CA GLY A 102 15.35 8.98 -8.61
C GLY A 102 15.93 9.48 -7.29
N LEU A 103 16.37 8.60 -6.38
CA LEU A 103 17.03 8.99 -5.14
C LEU A 103 18.57 9.03 -5.27
N SER A 104 19.15 10.22 -5.06
CA SER A 104 20.60 10.45 -5.01
C SER A 104 21.18 10.25 -3.61
N ALA A 105 22.51 10.28 -3.53
CA ALA A 105 23.21 10.27 -2.25
C ALA A 105 22.85 11.50 -1.39
N GLY A 106 22.32 11.26 -0.19
CA GLY A 106 21.90 12.32 0.74
C GLY A 106 20.43 12.73 0.61
N GLU A 107 19.69 12.10 -0.30
CA GLU A 107 18.25 12.27 -0.46
C GLU A 107 17.48 11.13 0.21
N ASN A 108 16.27 11.41 0.69
CA ASN A 108 15.40 10.41 1.30
C ASN A 108 13.93 10.85 1.28
N PHE A 109 13.02 9.88 1.30
CA PHE A 109 11.61 10.12 1.61
C PHE A 109 11.30 9.80 3.06
N ILE A 110 10.55 10.68 3.70
CA ILE A 110 9.90 10.39 4.98
C ILE A 110 8.43 10.13 4.72
N VAL A 111 7.98 8.93 5.09
CA VAL A 111 6.58 8.55 5.10
C VAL A 111 6.08 8.58 6.55
N GLN A 112 5.08 9.41 6.84
CA GLN A 112 4.46 9.52 8.15
C GLN A 112 2.97 9.31 8.04
N LYS A 113 2.33 8.72 9.04
CA LYS A 113 0.87 8.77 9.14
C LYS A 113 0.44 10.19 9.49
N ASP A 114 -0.56 10.70 8.79
CA ASP A 114 -1.15 11.98 9.15
C ASP A 114 -1.87 11.86 10.50
N LEU A 115 -1.70 12.88 11.33
CA LEU A 115 -2.22 12.87 12.70
C LEU A 115 -3.70 13.29 12.77
N PHE A 116 -4.18 13.98 11.74
CA PHE A 116 -5.49 14.62 11.74
C PHE A 116 -6.49 13.93 10.80
N THR A 117 -5.99 13.24 9.77
CA THR A 117 -6.80 12.57 8.77
C THR A 117 -6.63 11.04 8.90
N PRO A 118 -7.71 10.30 9.19
CA PRO A 118 -7.67 8.84 9.20
C PRO A 118 -7.22 8.29 7.84
N GLN A 119 -6.45 7.19 7.86
CA GLN A 119 -6.02 6.49 6.65
C GLN A 119 -5.28 7.40 5.65
N ALA A 120 -4.54 8.40 6.16
CA ALA A 120 -3.73 9.27 5.35
C ALA A 120 -2.26 9.20 5.73
N TYR A 121 -1.42 9.43 4.73
CA TYR A 121 0.03 9.46 4.86
C TYR A 121 0.55 10.77 4.30
N LEU A 122 1.48 11.37 5.02
CA LEU A 122 2.26 12.51 4.56
C LEU A 122 3.60 11.98 4.05
N ILE A 123 3.86 12.17 2.77
CA ILE A 123 5.12 11.81 2.13
C ILE A 123 5.89 13.10 1.93
N THR A 124 7.11 13.18 2.47
CA THR A 124 7.98 14.36 2.36
C THR A 124 9.29 13.98 1.74
N PHE A 125 9.69 14.70 0.69
CA PHE A 125 11.03 14.56 0.12
C PHE A 125 12.03 15.42 0.89
N GLN A 126 13.15 14.82 1.29
CA GLN A 126 14.24 15.50 1.98
C GLN A 126 15.56 15.29 1.23
N GLY A 127 16.38 16.34 1.19
CA GLY A 127 17.66 16.34 0.49
C GLY A 127 17.75 17.50 -0.49
N ALA A 128 18.92 17.70 -1.07
CA ALA A 128 19.17 18.71 -2.11
C ALA A 128 19.68 17.99 -3.36
N GLY A 129 18.87 18.01 -4.42
CA GLY A 129 19.19 17.45 -5.73
C GLY A 129 18.05 17.66 -6.72
N ASP A 130 18.08 16.93 -7.83
CA ASP A 130 17.29 17.23 -9.05
C ASP A 130 15.85 16.69 -9.00
N GLY A 131 15.36 16.35 -7.81
CA GLY A 131 14.03 15.79 -7.56
C GLY A 131 14.00 14.27 -7.53
N ALA A 132 12.93 13.71 -6.97
CA ALA A 132 12.71 12.27 -6.87
C ALA A 132 11.21 11.96 -7.02
N GLY A 133 10.89 10.71 -7.34
CA GLY A 133 9.55 10.31 -7.72
C GLY A 133 8.91 9.27 -6.81
N LEU A 134 7.61 9.41 -6.55
CA LEU A 134 6.77 8.29 -6.11
C LEU A 134 6.26 7.53 -7.34
N TYR A 135 6.79 6.33 -7.55
CA TYR A 135 6.48 5.50 -8.73
C TYR A 135 5.19 4.70 -8.54
N ALA A 136 5.06 4.04 -7.40
CA ALA A 136 3.91 3.19 -7.11
C ALA A 136 3.53 3.19 -5.63
N ILE A 137 2.27 2.90 -5.37
CA ILE A 137 1.70 2.68 -4.04
C ILE A 137 1.03 1.31 -4.05
N SER A 138 1.35 0.46 -3.09
CA SER A 138 0.71 -0.85 -2.96
C SER A 138 0.11 -1.06 -1.57
N TRP A 139 -1.03 -1.74 -1.49
CA TRP A 139 -1.72 -2.01 -0.21
C TRP A 139 -2.67 -3.21 -0.31
N ASN A 140 -3.06 -3.72 0.84
CA ASN A 140 -4.08 -4.76 1.01
C ASN A 140 -5.28 -4.22 1.80
N THR A 141 -6.43 -4.87 1.71
CA THR A 141 -7.62 -4.55 2.55
C THR A 141 -7.94 -5.60 3.59
N GLN A 142 -7.20 -6.71 3.61
CA GLN A 142 -7.32 -7.77 4.58
C GLN A 142 -5.93 -8.25 4.99
N CYS A 143 -5.77 -8.53 6.27
CA CYS A 143 -4.56 -9.16 6.80
C CYS A 143 -4.51 -10.57 6.21
N VAL A 144 -3.57 -10.83 5.29
CA VAL A 144 -3.32 -12.19 4.80
C VAL A 144 -2.66 -12.94 5.96
N PRO A 145 -3.37 -13.84 6.67
CA PRO A 145 -2.72 -14.65 7.66
C PRO A 145 -1.78 -15.57 6.88
N GLU A 146 -0.48 -15.56 7.21
CA GLU A 146 0.46 -16.50 6.60
C GLU A 146 -0.10 -17.93 6.76
N PRO A 147 -0.48 -18.61 5.66
CA PRO A 147 -1.23 -19.88 5.75
C PRO A 147 -0.42 -21.00 6.40
N THR A 148 0.91 -20.84 6.47
CA THR A 148 1.87 -21.81 7.00
C THR A 148 1.76 -22.00 8.51
N SER A 149 1.64 -20.93 9.29
CA SER A 149 1.76 -20.99 10.76
C SER A 149 0.49 -21.57 11.41
N ALA A 150 -0.68 -21.18 10.92
CA ALA A 150 -1.96 -21.65 11.44
C ALA A 150 -2.24 -23.13 11.11
N MET A 151 -1.88 -23.60 9.90
CA MET A 151 -2.00 -25.01 9.53
C MET A 151 -1.03 -25.89 10.31
N LEU A 152 0.22 -25.46 10.53
CA LEU A 152 1.20 -26.21 11.34
C LEU A 152 0.74 -26.38 12.79
N GLY A 153 0.19 -25.32 13.40
CA GLY A 153 -0.40 -25.39 14.74
C GLY A 153 -1.57 -26.38 14.79
N PHE A 154 -2.42 -26.38 13.77
CA PHE A 154 -3.56 -27.29 13.67
C PHE A 154 -3.14 -28.76 13.48
N PHE A 155 -2.20 -29.05 12.58
CA PHE A 155 -1.67 -30.40 12.39
C PHE A 155 -0.91 -30.89 13.62
N GLY A 156 -0.10 -30.04 14.25
CA GLY A 156 0.61 -30.36 15.49
C GLY A 156 -0.36 -30.72 16.61
N ALA A 157 -1.38 -29.88 16.84
CA ALA A 157 -2.41 -30.13 17.85
C ALA A 157 -3.23 -31.39 17.56
N ALA A 158 -3.58 -31.65 16.30
CA ALA A 158 -4.28 -32.86 15.88
C ALA A 158 -3.46 -34.12 16.15
N VAL A 159 -2.16 -34.13 15.80
CA VAL A 159 -1.27 -35.27 16.04
C VAL A 159 -1.15 -35.59 17.54
N PHE A 160 -1.03 -34.59 18.40
CA PHE A 160 -1.01 -34.81 19.86
C PHE A 160 -2.35 -35.31 20.40
N ALA A 161 -3.48 -34.80 19.91
CA ALA A 161 -4.81 -35.24 20.32
C ALA A 161 -5.11 -36.69 19.92
N PHE A 162 -4.69 -37.11 18.72
CA PHE A 162 -4.86 -38.48 18.25
C PHE A 162 -3.85 -39.47 18.85
N ARG A 163 -2.64 -39.01 19.22
CA ARG A 163 -1.65 -39.84 19.91
C ARG A 163 -2.02 -40.20 21.34
N ARG A 164 -2.84 -39.37 22.02
CA ARG A 164 -3.38 -39.66 23.37
C ARG A 164 -4.54 -40.66 23.39
N ARG A 165 -5.06 -41.07 22.24
CA ARG A 165 -6.22 -42.00 22.12
C ARG A 165 -5.83 -43.42 21.67
N ARG A 166 -4.54 -43.75 21.60
CA ARG A 166 -4.02 -45.12 21.57
C ARG A 166 -3.37 -45.41 22.91
#